data_AF-A0A916QW61-F1
#
_entry.id   AF-A0A916QW61-F1
#
_cell.length_a   1.000
_cell.length_b   1.000
_cell.length_c   1.000
_cell.angle_alpha   90.00
_cell.angle_beta   90.00
_cell.angle_gamma   90.00
#
_symmetry.space_group_name_H-M   'P 1'
#
loop_
_entity.id
_entity.type
_entity.pdbx_description
1 polymer ?
#
loop_
_entity_poly.entity_id
_entity_poly.type
_entity_poly.pdbx_seq_one_letter_code
_entity_poly.pdbx_strand_id
1 'polypeptide(L)' 'MIEIGGLIIPPAQRQRIEIPVARLPTQTLITLPVTVINGSHTGPILWLSAAIHGDEINGVEIIRQVLQKFLHLY' A
#
# COMPACT_ATOMS: atom_id res chain seq x y z
N MET A 1 7.08 9.04 11.44
CA MET A 1 7.15 7.57 11.32
C MET A 1 5.73 7.08 11.07
N ILE A 2 5.57 6.06 10.23
CA ILE A 2 4.27 5.45 9.92
C ILE A 2 4.33 4.00 10.37
N GLU A 3 3.33 3.54 11.13
CA GLU A 3 3.21 2.14 11.52
C GLU A 3 2.05 1.49 10.77
N ILE A 4 2.30 0.36 10.11
CA ILE A 4 1.28 -0.40 9.39
C ILE A 4 1.66 -1.87 9.28
N GLY A 5 0.71 -2.77 9.52
CA GLY A 5 0.95 -4.22 9.49
C GLY A 5 1.99 -4.68 10.51
N GLY A 6 2.13 -3.97 11.64
CA GLY A 6 3.16 -4.25 12.66
C GLY A 6 4.59 -3.84 12.28
N LEU A 7 4.76 -3.14 11.14
CA LEU A 7 6.03 -2.62 10.69
C LEU A 7 6.06 -1.10 10.83
N ILE A 8 7.20 -0.58 11.29
CA ILE A 8 7.47 0.85 11.36
C ILE A 8 8.24 1.27 10.10
N ILE A 9 7.72 2.23 9.37
CA ILE A 9 8.34 2.84 8.19
C ILE A 9 8.89 4.22 8.62
N PRO A 10 10.23 4.38 8.69
CA PRO A 10 10.88 5.65 8.99
C PRO A 10 10.59 6.74 7.96
N PRO A 11 10.79 8.03 8.29
CA PRO A 11 10.73 9.12 7.32
C PRO A 11 11.68 8.89 6.14
N ALA A 12 11.34 9.47 4.99
CA ALA A 12 12.08 9.35 3.72
C ALA A 12 12.30 7.89 3.26
N GLN A 13 11.37 6.98 3.59
CA GLN A 13 11.42 5.59 3.15
C GLN A 13 10.16 5.18 2.39
N ARG A 14 10.36 4.19 1.51
CA ARG A 14 9.29 3.45 0.85
C ARG A 14 9.45 1.97 1.14
N GLN A 15 8.36 1.32 1.50
CA GLN A 15 8.36 -0.12 1.71
C GLN A 15 7.09 -0.73 1.13
N ARG A 16 7.24 -1.90 0.50
CA ARG A 16 6.11 -2.77 0.17
C ARG A 16 6.02 -3.83 1.24
N ILE A 17 4.83 -4.00 1.80
CA ILE A 17 4.54 -4.98 2.85
C ILE A 17 3.38 -5.86 2.40
N GLU A 18 3.31 -7.07 2.94
CA GLU A 18 2.24 -8.02 2.70
C GLU A 18 1.50 -8.25 4.01
N ILE A 19 0.26 -7.80 4.12
CA ILE A 19 -0.54 -7.91 5.35
C ILE A 19 -1.37 -9.19 5.27
N PRO A 20 -1.22 -10.17 6.18
CA PRO A 20 -2.10 -11.34 6.20
C PRO A 20 -3.54 -10.93 6.52
N VAL A 21 -4.49 -11.28 5.66
CA VAL A 21 -5.91 -10.89 5.83
C VAL A 21 -6.86 -12.07 5.98
N ALA A 22 -6.51 -13.25 5.43
CA ALA A 22 -7.33 -14.43 5.56
C ALA A 22 -6.53 -15.72 5.37
N ARG A 23 -7.13 -16.83 5.80
CA ARG A 23 -6.69 -18.18 5.46
C ARG A 23 -7.85 -18.91 4.81
N LEU A 24 -7.63 -19.42 3.59
CA LEU A 24 -8.63 -20.22 2.89
C LEU A 24 -8.77 -21.62 3.54
N PRO A 25 -9.87 -22.35 3.29
CA PRO A 25 -10.02 -23.74 3.74
C PRO A 25 -8.90 -24.67 3.27
N THR A 26 -8.26 -24.33 2.14
CA THR A 26 -7.05 -24.99 1.60
C THR A 26 -5.78 -24.71 2.41
N GLN A 27 -5.89 -24.00 3.53
CA GLN A 27 -4.80 -23.47 4.36
C GLN A 27 -3.94 -22.39 3.68
N THR A 28 -4.24 -22.03 2.43
CA THR A 28 -3.57 -20.94 1.72
C THR A 28 -3.76 -19.61 2.45
N LEU A 29 -2.66 -18.90 2.70
CA LEU A 29 -2.69 -17.55 3.24
C LEU A 29 -3.00 -16.55 2.14
N ILE A 30 -3.97 -15.68 2.39
CA ILE A 30 -4.27 -14.53 1.56
C ILE A 30 -3.64 -13.30 2.21
N THR A 31 -2.88 -12.57 1.41
CA THR A 31 -2.18 -11.36 1.82
C THR A 31 -2.68 -10.17 1.01
N LEU A 32 -2.70 -9.00 1.65
CA LEU A 32 -2.97 -7.71 1.04
C LEU A 32 -1.64 -6.99 0.81
N PRO A 33 -1.20 -6.81 -0.45
CA PRO A 33 -0.02 -6.03 -0.75
C PRO A 33 -0.29 -4.55 -0.51
N VAL A 34 0.53 -3.90 0.30
CA VAL A 34 0.44 -2.47 0.61
C VAL A 34 1.77 -1.81 0.32
N THR A 35 1.75 -0.72 -0.45
CA THR A 35 2.92 0.15 -0.62
C THR A 35 2.78 1.36 0.28
N VAL A 36 3.75 1.56 1.16
CA VAL A 36 3.81 2.68 2.10
C VAL A 36 4.91 3.62 1.63
N ILE A 37 4.57 4.89 1.48
CA ILE A 37 5.54 5.96 1.22
C ILE A 37 5.46 6.91 2.40
N ASN A 38 6.55 7.03 3.15
CA ASN A 38 6.68 7.99 4.24
C ASN A 38 7.62 9.12 3.78
N GLY A 39 7.05 10.31 3.61
CA GLY A 39 7.81 11.50 3.22
C GLY A 39 8.89 11.89 4.24
N SER A 40 9.80 12.78 3.83
CA SER A 40 10.83 13.32 4.72
C SER A 40 10.25 14.28 5.78
N HIS A 41 9.12 14.92 5.48
CA HIS A 41 8.47 15.90 6.34
C HIS A 41 7.13 15.40 6.86
N THR A 42 6.76 15.86 8.05
CA THR A 42 5.44 15.61 8.64
C THR A 42 4.35 16.27 7.80
N GLY A 43 3.25 15.55 7.59
CA GLY A 43 2.13 16.01 6.78
C GLY A 43 0.92 15.08 6.93
N PRO A 44 -0.15 15.32 6.16
CA PRO A 44 -1.33 14.47 6.19
C PRO A 44 -1.01 13.05 5.70
N ILE A 45 -1.70 12.07 6.25
CA ILE A 45 -1.63 10.66 5.84
C ILE A 45 -2.84 10.38 4.96
N LEU A 46 -2.60 9.76 3.80
CA LEU A 46 -3.65 9.37 2.85
C LEU A 46 -3.59 7.87 2.59
N TRP A 47 -4.75 7.23 2.63
CA TRP A 47 -4.94 5.84 2.21
C TRP A 47 -5.67 5.79 0.88
N LEU A 48 -5.10 5.06 -0.09
CA LEU A 48 -5.72 4.82 -1.39
C LEU A 48 -5.92 3.32 -1.59
N SER A 49 -7.15 2.92 -1.93
CA SER A 49 -7.51 1.54 -2.24
C SER A 49 -8.45 1.48 -3.44
N ALA A 50 -8.38 0.39 -4.19
CA ALA A 50 -9.24 0.10 -5.34
C ALA A 50 -9.50 -1.40 -5.45
N ALA A 51 -10.31 -1.81 -6.43
CA ALA A 51 -10.71 -3.20 -6.65
C ALA A 51 -11.33 -3.86 -5.40
N ILE A 52 -12.24 -3.14 -4.73
CA ILE A 52 -13.06 -3.72 -3.66
C ILE A 52 -13.94 -4.83 -4.25
N HIS A 53 -14.46 -4.60 -5.46
CA HIS A 53 -14.93 -5.66 -6.35
C HIS A 53 -13.85 -5.98 -7.38
N GLY A 54 -13.73 -7.26 -7.74
CA GLY A 54 -12.62 -7.77 -8.55
C GLY A 54 -12.59 -7.30 -10.01
N ASP A 55 -13.68 -6.71 -10.50
CA ASP A 55 -13.84 -6.19 -11.85
C ASP A 55 -13.73 -4.66 -11.94
N GLU A 56 -13.56 -3.95 -10.82
CA GLU A 56 -13.41 -2.49 -10.75
C GLU A 56 -11.96 -2.02 -11.02
N ILE A 57 -11.47 -2.25 -12.24
CA ILE A 57 -10.05 -2.05 -12.60
C ILE A 57 -9.60 -0.59 -12.73
N ASN A 58 -10.52 0.34 -12.96
CA ASN A 58 -10.18 1.74 -13.22
C ASN A 58 -9.42 2.38 -12.04
N GLY A 59 -9.86 2.11 -10.81
CA GLY A 59 -9.18 2.60 -9.61
C GLY A 59 -7.78 2.04 -9.44
N VAL A 60 -7.55 0.78 -9.85
CA VAL A 60 -6.23 0.13 -9.77
C VAL A 60 -5.22 0.87 -10.64
N GLU A 61 -5.61 1.18 -11.87
CA GLU A 61 -4.77 1.91 -12.82
C GLU A 61 -4.50 3.35 -12.38
N ILE A 62 -5.52 4.05 -11.83
CA ILE A 62 -5.36 5.39 -11.28
C ILE A 62 -4.34 5.38 -10.13
N ILE A 63 -4.47 4.45 -9.18
CA ILE A 63 -3.53 4.34 -8.05
C ILE A 63 -2.11 4.00 -8.56
N ARG A 64 -1.97 3.13 -9.56
CA ARG A 64 -0.69 2.81 -10.19
C ARG A 64 -0.02 4.06 -10.79
N GLN A 65 -0.77 4.91 -11.48
CA GLN A 65 -0.26 6.17 -12.04
C GLN A 65 0.11 7.18 -10.94
N VAL A 66 -0.71 7.30 -9.90
CA VAL A 66 -0.40 8.15 -8.73
C VAL A 66 0.91 7.69 -8.09
N LEU A 67 1.08 6.38 -7.87
CA LEU A 67 2.32 5.81 -7.34
C LEU A 67 3.52 6.14 -8.23
N GLN A 68 3.39 6.06 -9.55
CA GLN A 68 4.45 6.45 -10.49
C GLN A 68 4.88 7.91 -10.37
N LYS A 69 3.97 8.83 -10.04
CA LYS A 69 4.34 10.24 -9.80
C LYS A 69 5.24 10.40 -8.57
N PHE A 70 5.08 9.54 -7.55
CA PHE A 70 5.97 9.53 -6.39
C PHE A 70 7.29 8.76 -6.62
N LEU A 71 7.36 7.92 -7.66
CA LEU A 71 8.57 7.16 -8.00
C LEU A 71 9.67 8.02 -8.65
N HIS A 72 9.31 9.15 -9.26
CA HIS A 72 10.26 10.03 -9.99
C HIS A 72 10.70 11.26 -9.19
N LEU A 73 10.29 11.37 -7.91
CA LEU A 73 10.56 12.55 -7.07
C LEU A 73 11.78 12.38 -6.14
N TYR A 74 12.65 11.41 -6.42
CA TYR A 74 13.96 11.24 -5.78
C TYR A 74 15.01 10.85 -6.81
#